data_AF-A0A7Z9E1U4-F1
#
_entry.id   AF-A0A7Z9E1U4-F1
#
_cell.length_a   1.000
_cell.length_b   1.000
_cell.length_c   1.000
_cell.angle_alpha   90.00
_cell.angle_beta   90.00
_cell.angle_gamma   90.00
#
_symmetry.space_group_name_H-M   'P 1'
#
loop_
_entity.id
_entity.type
_entity.pdbx_description
1 polymer ?
#
loop_
_entity_poly.entity_id
_entity_poly.type
_entity_poly.pdbx_seq_one_letter_code
_entity_poly.pdbx_strand_id
1 'polypeptide(L)'
;MQVSRKSWNNGLLVLGVTALAIAPLILVRGAEFGGADGAAEAAIQEVNPNYKPWATPIFEPASGEIESLLFALQAGLGAGVIGYAIGLYRGRQEQHRIAGKSTKIR
;
A
#
# COMPACT_ATOMS: atom_id res chain seq x y z
N MET A 1 -4.76 23.08 -27.68
CA MET A 1 -5.13 23.48 -26.31
C MET A 1 -4.08 22.94 -25.34
N GLN A 2 -3.50 23.83 -24.54
CA GLN A 2 -2.33 23.53 -23.72
C GLN A 2 -2.70 22.82 -22.41
N VAL A 3 -2.11 21.66 -22.17
CA VAL A 3 -2.20 20.93 -20.90
C VAL A 3 -1.13 21.48 -19.95
N SER A 4 -1.41 22.61 -19.31
CA SER A 4 -0.60 23.18 -18.22
C SER A 4 -1.46 23.42 -16.98
N ARG A 5 -1.86 22.32 -16.32
CA ARG A 5 -2.58 22.29 -15.03
C ARG A 5 -2.13 21.08 -14.16
N LYS A 6 -0.88 20.64 -14.35
CA LYS A 6 -0.43 19.27 -14.07
C LYS A 6 -0.13 18.97 -12.58
N SER A 7 0.28 19.96 -11.77
CA SER A 7 0.58 19.72 -10.35
C SER A 7 -0.67 19.71 -9.46
N TRP A 8 -1.67 20.52 -9.78
CA TRP A 8 -2.89 20.67 -8.98
C TRP A 8 -3.79 19.44 -9.07
N ASN A 9 -3.93 18.86 -10.27
CA ASN A 9 -4.69 17.61 -10.45
C ASN A 9 -4.00 16.43 -9.76
N ASN A 10 -2.66 16.33 -9.83
CA ASN A 10 -1.94 15.29 -9.09
C ASN A 10 -2.09 15.46 -7.57
N GLY A 11 -2.07 16.71 -7.07
CA GLY A 11 -2.33 17.00 -5.66
C GLY A 11 -3.73 16.57 -5.23
N LEU A 12 -4.77 16.86 -6.03
CA LEU A 12 -6.14 16.42 -5.79
C LEU A 12 -6.29 14.89 -5.83
N LEU A 13 -5.59 14.21 -6.75
CA LEU A 13 -5.60 12.74 -6.83
C LEU A 13 -4.92 12.10 -5.62
N VAL A 14 -3.77 12.62 -5.19
CA VAL A 14 -3.08 12.13 -3.98
C VAL A 14 -3.96 12.36 -2.75
N LEU A 15 -4.58 13.54 -2.63
CA LEU A 15 -5.48 13.87 -1.53
C LEU A 15 -6.71 12.95 -1.53
N GLY A 16 -7.30 12.68 -2.70
CA GLY A 16 -8.41 11.73 -2.85
C GLY A 16 -8.06 10.31 -2.44
N VAL A 17 -6.91 9.78 -2.89
CA VAL A 17 -6.43 8.43 -2.49
C VAL A 17 -6.13 8.38 -0.99
N THR A 18 -5.52 9.43 -0.45
CA THR A 18 -5.20 9.53 0.98
C THR A 18 -6.47 9.59 1.82
N ALA A 19 -7.47 10.37 1.38
CA ALA A 19 -8.77 10.45 2.03
C ALA A 19 -9.49 9.10 2.00
N LEU A 20 -9.46 8.36 0.88
CA LEU A 20 -10.06 7.02 0.80
C LEU A 20 -9.34 5.99 1.70
N ALA A 21 -8.03 6.11 1.88
CA ALA A 21 -7.27 5.24 2.78
C ALA A 21 -7.52 5.57 4.26
N ILE A 22 -7.63 6.86 4.62
CA ILE A 22 -7.75 7.32 6.01
C ILE A 22 -9.21 7.38 6.49
N ALA A 23 -10.18 7.62 5.60
CA ALA A 23 -11.60 7.68 5.94
C ALA A 23 -12.08 6.45 6.74
N PRO A 24 -11.82 5.19 6.33
CA PRO A 24 -12.25 4.03 7.11
C PRO A 24 -11.55 3.94 8.49
N LEU A 25 -10.28 4.36 8.60
CA LEU A 25 -9.56 4.37 9.88
C LEU A 25 -10.17 5.36 10.89
N ILE A 26 -10.76 6.45 10.42
CA ILE A 26 -11.39 7.48 11.27
C ILE A 26 -12.87 7.20 11.53
N LEU A 27 -13.59 6.65 10.55
CA LEU A 27 -15.02 6.35 10.65
C LEU A 27 -15.29 5.05 11.39
N VAL A 28 -14.37 4.08 11.32
CA VAL A 28 -14.49 2.76 11.95
C VAL A 28 -13.48 2.64 13.11
N ARG A 29 -13.51 3.61 14.03
CA ARG A 29 -12.67 3.62 15.24
C ARG A 29 -13.07 2.46 16.14
N GLY A 30 -12.26 1.40 16.14
CA GLY A 30 -12.51 0.17 16.91
C GLY A 30 -12.69 -1.08 16.05
N ALA A 31 -12.60 -0.99 14.72
CA ALA A 31 -12.41 -2.19 13.92
C ALA A 31 -11.03 -2.80 14.21
N GLU A 32 -11.02 -4.06 14.65
CA GLU A 32 -9.82 -4.87 14.53
C GLU A 32 -9.54 -5.06 13.06
N PHE A 33 -8.57 -4.31 12.53
CA PHE A 33 -8.02 -4.53 11.19
C PHE A 33 -7.12 -5.77 11.21
N GLY A 34 -7.69 -6.89 11.64
CA GLY A 34 -7.05 -8.20 11.61
C GLY A 34 -6.99 -8.75 10.19
N GLY A 35 -6.09 -9.71 9.97
CA GLY A 35 -6.03 -10.44 8.72
C GLY A 35 -7.37 -11.10 8.38
N ALA A 36 -7.63 -11.27 7.08
CA ALA A 36 -8.87 -11.88 6.59
C ALA A 36 -9.12 -13.29 7.16
N ASP A 37 -8.06 -13.96 7.64
CA ASP A 37 -8.12 -15.31 8.17
C ASP A 37 -8.82 -15.39 9.54
N GLY A 38 -8.61 -14.42 10.44
CA GLY A 38 -9.29 -14.38 11.74
C GLY A 38 -10.81 -14.17 11.62
N ALA A 39 -11.25 -13.40 10.62
CA ALA A 39 -12.66 -13.23 10.31
C ALA A 39 -13.28 -14.50 9.70
N ALA A 40 -12.49 -15.25 8.92
CA ALA A 40 -12.92 -16.53 8.34
C ALA A 40 -13.06 -17.61 9.41
N GLU A 41 -12.14 -17.69 10.37
CA GLU A 41 -12.20 -18.66 11.47
C GLU A 41 -13.45 -18.47 12.35
N ALA A 42 -13.75 -17.22 12.73
CA ALA A 42 -14.93 -16.89 13.53
C ALA A 42 -16.24 -17.28 12.80
N ALA A 43 -16.35 -16.99 11.51
CA ALA A 43 -17.52 -17.35 10.71
C ALA A 43 -17.66 -18.88 10.54
N ILE A 44 -16.56 -19.60 10.40
CA ILE A 44 -16.56 -21.07 10.27
C ILE A 44 -17.00 -21.74 11.57
N GLN A 45 -16.54 -21.25 12.73
CA GLN A 45 -16.95 -21.75 14.05
C GLN A 45 -18.45 -21.52 14.32
N GLU A 46 -19.01 -20.41 13.83
CA GLU A 46 -20.44 -20.09 13.99
C GLU A 46 -21.35 -20.95 13.10
N VAL A 47 -20.92 -21.26 11.87
CA VAL A 47 -21.71 -22.06 10.91
C VAL A 47 -21.61 -23.56 11.16
N ASN A 48 -20.46 -24.05 11.65
CA ASN A 48 -20.30 -25.47 11.97
C ASN A 48 -19.36 -25.67 13.17
N PRO A 49 -19.89 -25.84 14.39
CA PRO A 49 -19.08 -26.01 15.59
C PRO A 49 -18.25 -27.30 15.61
N ASN A 50 -18.51 -28.25 14.70
CA ASN A 50 -17.73 -29.48 14.56
C ASN A 50 -16.72 -29.42 13.38
N TYR A 51 -16.50 -28.24 12.79
CA TYR A 51 -15.56 -28.09 11.68
C TYR A 51 -14.13 -28.37 12.13
N LYS A 52 -13.53 -29.42 11.57
CA LYS A 52 -12.10 -29.68 11.71
C LYS A 52 -11.36 -29.00 10.55
N PRO A 53 -10.39 -28.12 10.84
CA PRO A 53 -9.53 -27.55 9.81
C PRO A 53 -8.90 -28.67 8.97
N TRP A 54 -9.07 -28.60 7.65
CA TRP A 54 -8.47 -29.55 6.70
C TRP A 54 -6.98 -29.25 6.44
N ALA A 55 -6.50 -28.10 6.93
CA ALA A 55 -5.11 -27.69 6.98
C ALA A 55 -4.86 -27.06 8.35
N THR A 56 -3.90 -27.59 9.10
CA THR A 56 -3.37 -26.96 10.31
C THR A 56 -2.13 -26.16 9.92
N PRO A 57 -1.93 -24.92 10.41
CA PRO A 57 -0.69 -24.20 10.19
C PRO A 57 0.49 -25.07 10.65
N ILE A 58 1.46 -25.28 9.77
CA ILE A 58 2.72 -25.97 10.13
C ILE A 58 3.53 -25.08 11.11
N PHE A 59 3.18 -23.80 11.16
CA PHE A 59 3.77 -22.77 12.01
C PHE A 59 2.67 -21.77 12.43
N GLU A 60 2.18 -21.85 13.67
CA GLU A 60 1.43 -20.75 14.28
C GLU A 60 2.43 -19.65 14.71
N PRO A 61 2.34 -18.43 14.18
CA PRO A 61 3.09 -17.32 14.75
C PRO A 61 2.61 -17.05 16.18
N ALA A 62 3.54 -16.79 17.08
CA ALA A 62 3.30 -16.71 18.54
C ALA A 62 2.32 -15.60 18.99
N SER A 63 1.85 -14.74 18.08
CA SER A 63 0.83 -13.70 18.30
C SER A 63 0.44 -13.05 16.96
N GLY A 64 -0.83 -12.66 16.79
CA GLY A 64 -1.32 -11.90 15.62
C GLY A 64 -0.63 -10.54 15.42
N GLU A 65 0.06 -10.04 16.45
CA GLU A 65 0.91 -8.85 16.35
C GLU A 65 2.14 -9.09 15.45
N ILE A 66 2.71 -10.29 15.49
CA ILE A 66 3.90 -10.64 14.69
C ILE A 66 3.51 -10.77 13.21
N GLU A 67 2.34 -11.34 12.91
CA GLU A 67 1.81 -11.37 11.55
C GLU A 67 1.63 -9.97 10.98
N SER A 68 0.98 -9.10 11.75
CA SER A 68 0.75 -7.70 11.37
C SER A 68 2.06 -6.94 11.15
N LEU A 69 3.08 -7.19 11.97
CA LEU A 69 4.43 -6.63 11.79
C LEU A 69 5.11 -7.11 10.52
N LEU A 70 4.99 -8.40 10.18
CA LEU A 70 5.56 -8.94 8.94
C LEU A 70 4.85 -8.37 7.71
N PHE A 71 3.53 -8.21 7.74
CA PHE A 71 2.78 -7.53 6.68
C PHE A 71 3.16 -6.05 6.56
N ALA A 72 3.29 -5.33 7.67
CA ALA A 72 3.73 -3.93 7.67
C ALA A 72 5.15 -3.78 7.11
N LEU A 73 6.06 -4.70 7.43
CA LEU A 73 7.42 -4.73 6.91
C LEU A 73 7.42 -4.96 5.38
N GLN A 74 6.65 -5.95 4.91
CA GLN A 74 6.50 -6.22 3.48
C GLN A 74 5.93 -5.01 2.72
N ALA A 75 4.90 -4.37 3.28
CA ALA A 75 4.32 -3.15 2.73
C ALA A 75 5.33 -2.00 2.68
N GLY A 76 6.11 -1.81 3.75
CA GLY A 76 7.16 -0.78 3.83
C GLY A 76 8.27 -1.00 2.79
N LEU A 77 8.75 -2.23 2.64
CA LEU A 77 9.75 -2.58 1.62
C LEU A 77 9.20 -2.39 0.21
N GLY A 78 7.97 -2.86 -0.06
CA GLY A 78 7.30 -2.68 -1.35
C GLY A 78 7.14 -1.22 -1.73
N ALA A 79 6.66 -0.39 -0.80
CA ALA A 79 6.54 1.06 -0.99
C ALA A 79 7.90 1.72 -1.23
N GLY A 80 8.94 1.31 -0.49
CA GLY A 80 10.31 1.79 -0.66
C GLY A 80 10.88 1.51 -2.06
N VAL A 81 10.72 0.28 -2.56
CA VAL A 81 11.18 -0.12 -3.90
C VAL A 81 10.45 0.67 -4.99
N ILE A 82 9.12 0.79 -4.90
CA ILE A 82 8.31 1.54 -5.88
C ILE A 82 8.71 3.02 -5.87
N GLY A 83 8.87 3.61 -4.67
CA GLY A 83 9.30 4.99 -4.51
C GLY A 83 10.68 5.25 -5.11
N TYR A 84 11.64 4.35 -4.86
CA TYR A 84 12.99 4.43 -5.42
C TYR A 84 12.98 4.31 -6.95
N ALA A 85 12.23 3.38 -7.51
CA ALA A 85 12.10 3.21 -8.95
C ALA A 85 11.54 4.48 -9.61
N ILE A 86 10.43 5.02 -9.10
CA ILE A 86 9.83 6.27 -9.60
C ILE A 86 10.84 7.43 -9.51
N GLY A 87 11.57 7.53 -8.39
CA GLY A 87 12.62 8.53 -8.18
C GLY A 87 13.74 8.43 -9.23
N LEU A 88 14.25 7.23 -9.49
CA LEU A 88 15.26 6.98 -10.51
C LEU A 88 14.79 7.38 -11.91
N TYR A 89 13.58 6.98 -12.31
CA TYR A 89 13.03 7.31 -13.63
C TYR A 89 12.85 8.83 -13.79
N ARG A 90 12.37 9.53 -12.75
CA ARG A 90 12.26 11.00 -12.76
C ARG A 90 13.63 11.67 -12.88
N GLY A 91 14.63 11.17 -12.14
CA GLY A 91 16.00 11.69 -12.19
C GLY A 91 16.62 11.57 -13.59
N ARG A 92 16.46 10.42 -14.24
CA ARG A 92 16.96 10.20 -15.61
C ARG A 92 16.32 11.14 -16.63
N GLN A 93 15.00 11.37 -16.55
CA GLN A 93 14.32 12.30 -17.45
C GLN A 93 14.83 13.75 -17.29
N GLU A 94 15.14 14.18 -16.07
CA GLU A 94 15.68 15.53 -15.84
C GLU A 94 17.10 15.67 -16.41
N GLN A 95 17.95 14.64 -16.32
CA GLN A 95 19.28 14.64 -16.92
C GLN A 95 19.21 14.77 -18.46
N HIS A 96 18.31 14.04 -19.12
CA HIS A 96 18.08 14.19 -20.57
C HIS A 96 17.58 15.59 -20.95
N ARG A 97 16.74 16.20 -20.10
CA ARG A 97 16.23 17.56 -20.32
C ARG A 97 17.31 18.63 -20.16
N ILE A 98 18.18 18.47 -19.16
CA ILE A 98 19.32 19.39 -18.92
C ILE A 98 20.35 19.26 -20.06
N ALA A 99 20.69 18.04 -20.49
CA ALA A 99 21.62 17.80 -21.59
C ALA A 99 21.14 18.41 -22.92
N GLY A 100 19.85 18.23 -23.27
CA GLY A 100 19.28 18.81 -24.49
C GLY A 100 19.18 20.34 -24.48
N LYS A 101 19.17 20.97 -23.31
CA LYS A 101 19.19 22.44 -23.17
C LYS A 101 20.61 23.01 -23.37
N SER A 102 21.64 22.28 -22.93
CA SER A 102 23.04 22.69 -23.06
C SER A 102 23.53 22.68 -24.53
N THR A 103 23.05 21.73 -25.34
CA THR A 103 23.35 21.66 -26.78
C THR A 103 22.69 22.76 -27.60
N LYS A 104 21.60 23.39 -27.11
CA LYS A 104 20.83 24.40 -27.85
C LYS A 104 21.28 25.85 -27.61
N ILE A 105 22.25 26.06 -26.72
CA ILE A 105 22.78 27.39 -26.34
C ILE A 105 24.14 27.69 -27.00
N ARG A 106 24.75 26.70 -27.67
CA ARG A 106 25.82 26.91 -28.65
C ARG A 106 25.24 27.00 -30.05
#